data_AF-A0A843KGZ6-F1
#
_entry.id   AF-A0A843KGZ6-F1
#
_cell.length_a   1.000
_cell.length_b   1.000
_cell.length_c   1.000
_cell.angle_alpha   90.00
_cell.angle_beta   90.00
_cell.angle_gamma   90.00
#
_symmetry.space_group_name_H-M   'P 1'
#
loop_
_entity.id
_entity.type
_entity.pdbx_description
1 polymer ?
#
loop_
_entity_poly.entity_id
_entity_poly.type
_entity_poly.pdbx_seq_one_letter_code
_entity_poly.pdbx_strand_id
1 'polypeptide(L)' 'IFRAKIIDVSHRSMIIEVTGDEEKIDAITGMLRQFGVKELVRTGKISMIRGARSIKA' A
#
# COMPACT_ATOMS: atom_id res chain seq x y z
N ILE A 1 11.42 -1.97 -7.16
CA ILE A 1 11.69 -1.63 -5.74
C ILE A 1 10.45 -1.87 -4.87
N PHE A 2 9.35 -1.12 -5.01
CA PHE A 2 8.15 -1.29 -4.14
C PHE A 2 7.07 -2.28 -4.63
N ARG A 3 7.15 -2.81 -5.86
CA ARG A 3 6.09 -3.68 -6.45
C ARG A 3 4.68 -3.06 -6.35
N ALA A 4 4.58 -1.74 -6.50
CA ALA A 4 3.31 -1.03 -6.61
C ALA A 4 2.70 -1.26 -7.99
N LYS A 5 1.37 -1.18 -8.08
CA LYS A 5 0.60 -1.22 -9.32
C LYS A 5 -0.01 0.14 -9.58
N ILE A 6 0.00 0.57 -10.83
CA ILE A 6 -0.79 1.72 -11.27
C ILE A 6 -2.17 1.15 -11.64
N ILE A 7 -3.21 1.60 -10.96
CA ILE A 7 -4.58 1.09 -11.15
C ILE A 7 -5.46 2.06 -11.94
N ASP A 8 -5.11 3.35 -11.96
CA ASP A 8 -5.76 4.36 -12.81
C ASP A 8 -4.77 5.45 -13.24
N VAL A 9 -4.97 5.99 -14.44
CA VAL A 9 -4.18 7.10 -15.00
C VAL A 9 -5.13 8.11 -15.63
N SER A 10 -4.98 9.36 -15.21
CA SER A 10 -5.67 10.52 -15.76
C SER A 10 -4.67 11.59 -16.18
N HIS A 11 -5.11 12.60 -16.94
CA HIS A 11 -4.21 13.63 -17.46
C HIS A 11 -3.45 14.43 -16.36
N ARG A 12 -4.02 14.52 -15.15
CA ARG A 12 -3.49 15.31 -14.03
C ARG A 12 -3.40 14.54 -12.71
N SER A 13 -3.55 13.21 -12.74
CA SER A 13 -3.53 12.35 -11.56
C SER A 13 -3.29 10.90 -11.93
N MET A 14 -2.86 10.12 -10.94
CA MET A 14 -2.68 8.70 -11.07
C MET A 14 -3.06 8.05 -9.74
N ILE A 15 -3.68 6.89 -9.79
CA ILE A 15 -3.96 6.08 -8.60
C ILE A 15 -3.01 4.89 -8.61
N ILE A 16 -2.33 4.70 -7.49
CA ILE A 16 -1.43 3.57 -7.28
C ILE A 16 -1.90 2.73 -6.09
N GLU A 17 -1.67 1.43 -6.19
CA GLU A 17 -1.91 0.46 -5.13
C GLU A 17 -0.58 -0.19 -4.75
N VAL A 18 -0.35 -0.38 -3.45
CA VAL A 18 0.83 -1.07 -2.94
C VAL A 18 0.47 -1.90 -1.72
N THR A 19 0.99 -3.12 -1.68
CA THR A 19 0.90 -4.01 -0.51
C THR A 19 2.29 -4.29 0.03
N GLY A 20 2.42 -4.28 1.36
CA GLY A 20 3.70 -4.41 2.04
C GLY A 20 3.56 -4.41 3.55
N ASP A 21 4.69 -4.59 4.21
CA ASP A 21 4.84 -4.22 5.61
C ASP A 21 4.80 -2.69 5.78
N GLU A 22 4.70 -2.27 7.03
CA GLU A 22 4.58 -0.88 7.44
C GLU A 22 5.74 -0.01 6.94
N GLU A 23 6.98 -0.51 7.07
CA GLU A 23 8.19 0.19 6.62
C GLU A 23 8.16 0.49 5.12
N LYS A 24 7.72 -0.49 4.31
CA LYS A 24 7.59 -0.33 2.87
C LYS A 24 6.50 0.67 2.50
N ILE A 25 5.36 0.66 3.21
CA ILE A 25 4.27 1.62 2.99
C ILE A 25 4.70 3.04 3.38
N ASP A 26 5.44 3.21 4.46
CA ASP A 26 5.93 4.52 4.89
C ASP A 26 6.99 5.07 3.93
N ALA A 27 7.92 4.24 3.47
CA ALA A 27 8.95 4.63 2.53
C ALA A 27 8.37 5.11 1.18
N ILE A 28 7.41 4.38 0.60
CA ILE A 28 6.77 4.81 -0.66
C ILE A 28 5.93 6.06 -0.46
N THR A 29 5.19 6.18 0.66
CA THR A 29 4.40 7.37 0.96
C THR A 29 5.29 8.60 1.10
N GLY A 30 6.42 8.47 1.81
CA GLY A 30 7.42 9.53 1.96
C GLY A 30 8.00 9.97 0.61
N MET A 31 8.36 9.03 -0.25
CA MET A 31 8.83 9.32 -1.61
C MET A 31 7.78 10.05 -2.44
N LEU A 32 6.49 9.70 -2.29
CA LEU A 32 5.42 10.27 -3.09
C LEU A 32 4.97 11.67 -2.65
N ARG A 33 5.31 12.09 -1.42
CA ARG A 33 4.98 13.43 -0.91
C ARG A 33 5.46 14.55 -1.83
N GLN A 34 6.61 14.38 -2.49
CA GLN A 34 7.17 15.38 -3.41
C GLN A 34 6.30 15.63 -4.66
N PHE A 35 5.44 14.68 -5.04
CA PHE A 35 4.57 14.79 -6.22
C PHE A 35 3.20 15.39 -5.89
N GLY A 36 2.91 15.69 -4.63
CA GLY A 36 1.61 16.20 -4.19
C GLY A 36 0.56 15.10 -4.10
N VAL A 37 0.56 14.34 -2.99
CA VAL A 37 -0.46 13.33 -2.69
C VAL A 37 -1.80 14.03 -2.47
N LYS A 38 -2.74 13.83 -3.39
CA LYS A 38 -4.10 14.41 -3.31
C LYS A 38 -4.93 13.70 -2.24
N GLU A 39 -4.87 12.38 -2.20
CA GLU A 39 -5.64 11.52 -1.30
C GLU A 39 -4.81 10.29 -0.92
N LEU A 40 -4.99 9.78 0.30
CA LEU A 40 -4.32 8.57 0.80
C LEU A 40 -5.32 7.71 1.58
N VAL A 41 -5.50 6.47 1.15
CA VAL A 41 -6.26 5.45 1.88
C VAL A 41 -5.29 4.32 2.23
N ARG A 42 -5.20 4.01 3.53
CA ARG A 42 -4.32 2.96 4.05
C ARG A 42 -5.11 2.08 5.00
N THR A 43 -5.03 0.78 4.78
CA THR A 43 -5.50 -0.20 5.77
C THR A 43 -4.49 -0.32 6.91
N GLY A 44 -4.98 -0.66 8.11
CA GLY A 44 -4.10 -1.06 9.22
C GLY A 44 -3.33 -2.35 8.93
N LYS A 45 -2.54 -2.79 9.89
CA LYS A 45 -1.84 -4.08 9.83
C LYS A 45 -2.85 -5.22 9.86
N ILE A 46 -2.84 -6.04 8.82
CA ILE A 46 -3.69 -7.24 8.73
C ILE A 46 -2.76 -8.44 8.75
N SER A 47 -3.05 -9.38 9.65
CA SER A 47 -2.26 -10.59 9.83
C SER A 47 -3.15 -11.82 9.71
N MET A 48 -2.66 -12.83 9.02
CA MET A 48 -3.31 -14.14 8.91
C MET A 48 -2.27 -15.23 9.14
N ILE A 49 -2.64 -16.25 9.91
CA ILE A 49 -1.78 -17.42 10.10
C ILE A 49 -1.62 -18.11 8.74
N ARG A 50 -0.38 -18.42 8.38
CA ARG A 50 -0.09 -19.17 7.15
C ARG A 50 -0.16 -20.68 7.43
N GLY A 51 -0.68 -21.42 6.45
CA GLY A 51 -0.79 -22.88 6.52
C GLY A 51 -2.04 -23.38 7.25
N ALA A 52 -2.12 -24.70 7.47
CA ALA A 52 -3.33 -25.37 7.97
C ALA A 52 -3.64 -25.16 9.46
N ARG A 53 -2.84 -24.36 10.20
CA ARG A 53 -3.15 -24.02 11.59
C ARG A 53 -4.27 -22.97 11.60
N SER A 54 -5.49 -23.42 11.80
CA SER A 54 -6.62 -22.56 12.14
C SER A 54 -6.43 -21.99 13.55
N ILE A 55 -6.65 -20.69 13.69
CA ILE A 55 -6.82 -20.03 14.99
C ILE A 55 -8.04 -20.68 15.65
N LYS A 56 -7.86 -21.35 16.80
CA LYS A 56 -9.00 -21.68 17.66
C LYS A 56 -9.36 -20.40 18.41
N ALA A 57 -10.66 -20.06 18.38
CA ALA A 57 -11.22 -18.97 19.16
C ALA A 57 -11.13 -19.28 20.66
#